data_AF-A0A7Y6IVJ6-F1
#
_entry.id   AF-A0A7Y6IVJ6-F1
#
_cell.length_a   1.000
_cell.length_b   1.000
_cell.length_c   1.000
_cell.angle_alpha   90.00
_cell.angle_beta   90.00
_cell.angle_gamma   90.00
#
_symmetry.space_group_name_H-M   'P 1'
#
loop_
_entity.id
_entity.type
_entity.pdbx_description
1 polymer ?
#
loop_
_entity_poly.entity_id
_entity_poly.type
_entity_poly.pdbx_seq_one_letter_code
_entity_poly.pdbx_strand_id
1 'polypeptide(L)'
;MNTGLASPGPTRVVSSLDAAAHLQRELNHLGIPSDVHDGYGLALVSVWVGLVVWCDCERYWWRTGWDPGRKRAIYAWHPILEPARAAGRVARRYADVRQSHRWSNEIADVTHEVAQSSKTA
;
A
#
# COMPACT_ATOMS: atom_id res chain seq x y z
N MET A 1 23.53 -8.09 -49.66
CA MET A 1 23.04 -7.05 -48.73
C MET A 1 21.81 -7.62 -48.05
N ASN A 2 21.96 -8.17 -46.84
CA ASN A 2 20.82 -8.71 -46.07
C ASN A 2 20.67 -7.87 -44.79
N THR A 3 19.62 -7.07 -44.74
CA THR A 3 19.20 -6.34 -43.55
C THR A 3 18.50 -7.32 -42.62
N GLY A 4 19.22 -7.82 -41.61
CA GLY A 4 18.64 -8.64 -40.55
C GLY A 4 17.62 -7.82 -39.77
N LEU A 5 16.35 -8.21 -39.86
CA LEU A 5 15.30 -7.76 -38.95
C LEU A 5 15.71 -8.19 -37.54
N ALA A 6 16.13 -7.23 -36.72
CA ALA A 6 16.33 -7.43 -35.29
C ALA A 6 15.00 -7.93 -34.71
N SER A 7 15.00 -9.16 -34.19
CA SER A 7 13.89 -9.64 -33.35
C SER A 7 13.73 -8.67 -32.18
N PRO A 8 12.51 -8.22 -31.84
CA PRO A 8 12.30 -7.56 -30.57
C PRO A 8 12.72 -8.55 -29.48
N GLY A 9 13.75 -8.19 -28.70
CA GLY A 9 14.13 -8.98 -27.53
C GLY A 9 12.91 -9.21 -26.64
N PRO A 10 12.87 -10.29 -25.84
CA PRO A 10 11.70 -10.62 -25.04
C PRO A 10 11.33 -9.41 -24.17
N THR A 11 10.16 -8.83 -24.44
CA THR A 11 9.57 -7.81 -23.58
C THR A 11 9.45 -8.45 -22.20
N ARG A 12 10.28 -8.02 -21.24
CA ARG A 12 10.26 -8.58 -19.89
C ARG A 12 8.87 -8.33 -19.32
N VAL A 13 8.05 -9.38 -19.29
CA VAL A 13 6.76 -9.36 -18.60
C VAL A 13 7.08 -9.17 -17.13
N VAL A 14 6.74 -8.00 -16.60
CA VAL A 14 6.91 -7.72 -15.17
C VAL A 14 5.88 -8.58 -14.45
N SER A 15 6.33 -9.54 -13.65
CA SER A 15 5.42 -10.33 -12.82
C SER A 15 4.86 -9.48 -11.69
N SER A 16 3.71 -9.88 -11.12
CA SER A 16 3.16 -9.20 -9.94
C SER A 16 4.15 -9.20 -8.77
N LEU A 17 4.94 -10.26 -8.61
CA LEU A 17 6.00 -10.33 -7.60
C LEU A 17 7.14 -9.34 -7.88
N ASP A 18 7.59 -9.21 -9.13
CA ASP A 18 8.58 -8.18 -9.51
C ASP A 18 8.05 -6.77 -9.22
N ALA A 19 6.77 -6.52 -9.49
CA ALA A 19 6.09 -5.27 -9.20
C ALA A 19 6.11 -4.96 -7.69
N ALA A 20 5.69 -5.92 -6.87
CA ALA A 20 5.65 -5.79 -5.42
C ALA A 20 7.05 -5.59 -4.83
N ALA A 21 8.04 -6.35 -5.29
CA ALA A 21 9.43 -6.19 -4.88
C ALA A 21 10.01 -4.82 -5.28
N HIS A 22 9.63 -4.30 -6.45
CA HIS A 22 10.04 -2.95 -6.85
C HIS A 22 9.43 -1.88 -5.94
N LEU A 23 8.12 -1.97 -5.68
CA LEU A 23 7.46 -1.05 -4.77
C LEU A 23 8.05 -1.10 -3.36
N GLN A 24 8.36 -2.30 -2.84
CA GLN A 24 8.99 -2.48 -1.53
C GLN A 24 10.36 -1.78 -1.48
N ARG A 25 11.19 -1.91 -2.52
CA ARG A 25 12.49 -1.20 -2.58
C ARG A 25 12.31 0.31 -2.51
N GLU A 26 11.36 0.87 -3.26
CA GLU A 26 11.09 2.32 -3.23
C GLU A 26 10.53 2.78 -1.87
N LEU A 27 9.70 1.96 -1.21
CA LEU A 27 9.24 2.25 0.16
C LEU A 27 10.39 2.19 1.18
N ASN A 28 11.30 1.23 1.04
CA ASN A 28 12.48 1.11 1.88
C ASN A 28 13.41 2.32 1.72
N HIS A 29 13.57 2.86 0.50
CA HIS A 29 14.31 4.10 0.27
C HIS A 29 13.69 5.30 1.00
N LEU A 30 12.37 5.29 1.21
CA LEU A 30 11.64 6.30 1.98
C LEU A 30 11.61 5.99 3.49
N GLY A 31 12.29 4.93 3.95
CA GLY A 31 12.32 4.53 5.36
C GLY A 31 11.02 3.90 5.87
N ILE A 32 10.18 3.37 4.97
CA ILE A 32 8.90 2.77 5.32
C ILE A 32 9.04 1.23 5.36
N PRO A 33 8.88 0.59 6.53
CA PRO A 33 8.92 -0.86 6.61
C PRO A 33 7.74 -1.46 5.86
N SER A 34 8.00 -2.54 5.11
CA SER A 34 6.97 -3.24 4.37
C SER A 34 7.38 -4.67 4.03
N ASP A 35 6.39 -5.56 3.93
CA ASP A 35 6.56 -6.98 3.63
C ASP A 35 5.86 -7.33 2.30
N VAL A 36 6.51 -8.15 1.48
CA VAL A 36 5.95 -8.64 0.21
C VAL A 36 5.33 -10.02 0.44
N HIS A 37 4.15 -10.22 -0.13
CA HIS A 37 3.47 -11.50 -0.15
C HIS A 37 3.02 -11.81 -1.59
N ASP A 38 3.13 -13.06 -2.02
CA ASP A 38 2.70 -13.53 -3.33
C ASP A 38 1.85 -14.79 -3.24
N GLY A 39 0.96 -14.96 -4.22
CA GLY A 39 0.10 -16.13 -4.33
C GLY A 39 -0.99 -15.95 -5.39
N TYR A 40 -1.42 -17.05 -6.00
CA TYR A 40 -2.54 -17.06 -6.97
C TYR A 40 -2.38 -16.07 -8.15
N GLY A 41 -1.16 -15.81 -8.60
CA GLY A 41 -0.89 -14.85 -9.69
C GLY A 41 -1.05 -13.38 -9.30
N LEU A 42 -1.14 -13.08 -8.01
CA LEU A 42 -1.16 -11.73 -7.44
C LEU A 42 -0.03 -11.57 -6.43
N ALA A 43 0.39 -10.33 -6.23
CA ALA A 43 1.27 -9.98 -5.12
C ALA A 43 0.73 -8.76 -4.37
N LEU A 44 1.13 -8.61 -3.12
CA LEU A 44 0.77 -7.46 -2.31
C LEU A 44 1.94 -7.05 -1.42
N VAL A 45 1.96 -5.77 -1.07
CA VAL A 45 2.90 -5.18 -0.13
C VAL A 45 2.12 -4.75 1.10
N SER A 46 2.36 -5.42 2.22
CA SER A 46 1.84 -5.05 3.54
C SER A 46 2.71 -3.95 4.12
N VAL A 47 2.13 -2.77 4.38
CA VAL A 47 2.88 -1.59 4.86
C VAL A 47 2.58 -1.30 6.33
N TRP A 48 1.30 -1.31 6.70
CA TRP A 48 0.86 -1.07 8.07
C TRP A 48 -0.55 -1.62 8.28
N VAL A 49 -1.01 -1.64 9.54
CA VAL A 49 -2.41 -1.95 9.84
C VAL A 49 -3.32 -0.99 9.06
N GLY A 50 -4.25 -1.55 8.28
CA GLY A 50 -5.15 -0.76 7.43
C GLY A 50 -4.52 -0.21 6.14
N LEU A 51 -3.28 -0.56 5.79
CA LEU A 51 -2.64 -0.17 4.53
C LEU A 51 -1.90 -1.36 3.88
N VAL A 52 -2.55 -1.92 2.86
CA VAL A 52 -2.01 -2.97 1.98
C VAL A 52 -2.10 -2.47 0.54
N VAL A 53 -1.04 -2.70 -0.23
CA VAL A 53 -0.97 -2.34 -1.65
C VAL A 53 -0.98 -3.61 -2.48
N TRP A 54 -2.01 -3.79 -3.29
CA TRP A 54 -2.07 -4.87 -4.27
C TRP A 54 -1.28 -4.48 -5.51
N CYS A 55 -0.58 -5.46 -6.07
CA CYS A 55 0.25 -5.33 -7.26
C CYS A 55 -0.21 -6.40 -8.26
N ASP A 56 -0.66 -5.96 -9.44
CA ASP A 56 -0.75 -6.82 -10.62
C ASP A 56 0.31 -6.41 -11.65
N CYS A 57 0.26 -7.00 -12.85
CA CYS A 57 1.20 -6.68 -13.92
C CYS A 57 0.97 -5.29 -14.57
N GLU A 58 -0.04 -4.52 -14.13
CA GLU A 58 -0.43 -3.24 -14.74
C GLU A 58 -0.36 -2.05 -13.77
N ARG A 59 -0.67 -2.26 -12.49
CA ARG A 59 -0.90 -1.19 -11.52
C ARG A 59 -0.70 -1.64 -10.07
N TYR A 60 -0.41 -0.63 -9.26
CA TYR A 60 -0.53 -0.66 -7.82
C TYR A 60 -1.90 -0.11 -7.43
N TRP A 61 -2.60 -0.73 -6.48
CA TRP A 61 -3.78 -0.09 -5.86
C TRP A 61 -3.87 -0.39 -4.37
N TRP A 62 -4.56 0.48 -3.64
CA TRP A 62 -4.77 0.34 -2.21
C TRP A 62 -6.06 1.02 -1.79
N ARG A 63 -6.58 0.64 -0.63
CA ARG A 63 -7.78 1.24 -0.05
C ARG A 63 -7.44 2.58 0.60
N THR A 64 -8.21 3.61 0.31
CA THR A 64 -8.07 4.95 0.91
C THR A 64 -9.19 5.29 1.89
N GLY A 65 -10.29 4.53 1.91
CA GLY A 65 -11.37 4.79 2.84
C GLY A 65 -12.60 3.90 2.66
N TRP A 66 -13.71 4.37 3.22
CA TRP A 66 -15.04 3.79 3.10
C TRP A 66 -16.02 4.90 2.74
N ASP A 67 -16.85 4.67 1.73
CA ASP A 67 -17.98 5.53 1.40
C ASP A 67 -19.23 4.98 2.09
N PRO A 68 -19.77 5.65 3.12
CA PRO A 68 -20.97 5.18 3.82
C PRO A 68 -22.24 5.31 2.97
N GLY A 69 -22.29 6.28 2.06
CA GLY A 69 -23.44 6.49 1.18
C GLY A 69 -23.55 5.38 0.13
N ARG A 70 -22.41 4.97 -0.44
CA ARG A 70 -22.35 3.88 -1.41
C ARG A 70 -22.14 2.51 -0.79
N LYS A 71 -21.88 2.43 0.52
CA LYS A 71 -21.53 1.20 1.26
C LYS A 71 -20.39 0.42 0.61
N ARG A 72 -19.34 1.11 0.15
CA ARG A 72 -18.22 0.50 -0.58
C ARG A 72 -16.87 1.10 -0.19
N ALA A 73 -15.82 0.29 -0.31
CA ALA A 73 -14.45 0.74 -0.14
C ALA A 73 -14.03 1.67 -1.28
N ILE A 74 -13.29 2.73 -0.95
CA ILE A 74 -12.68 3.66 -1.90
C ILE A 74 -11.25 3.21 -2.15
N TYR A 75 -10.85 3.15 -3.42
CA TYR A 75 -9.52 2.73 -3.83
C TYR A 75 -8.80 3.86 -4.58
N ALA A 76 -7.49 3.94 -4.34
CA ALA A 76 -6.57 4.68 -5.19
C ALA A 76 -5.70 3.69 -5.96
N TRP A 77 -5.22 4.09 -7.13
CA TRP A 77 -4.31 3.28 -7.94
C TRP A 77 -3.24 4.13 -8.61
N HIS A 78 -2.16 3.50 -9.06
CA HIS A 78 -1.06 4.11 -9.80
C HIS A 78 -0.47 3.10 -10.81
N PRO A 79 -0.03 3.51 -12.01
CA PRO A 79 0.62 2.61 -12.97
C PRO A 79 1.89 1.94 -12.42
N ILE A 80 2.13 0.69 -12.84
CA ILE A 80 3.31 -0.10 -12.45
C ILE A 80 4.65 0.51 -12.92
N LEU A 81 4.62 1.25 -14.04
CA LEU A 81 5.78 1.86 -14.68
C LEU A 81 6.43 2.97 -13.84
N GLU A 82 5.73 3.46 -12.82
CA GLU A 82 6.18 4.57 -11.99
C GLU A 82 6.17 4.19 -10.49
N PRO A 83 7.00 3.20 -10.09
CA PRO A 83 7.00 2.65 -8.73
C PRO A 83 7.40 3.70 -7.68
N ALA A 84 8.34 4.59 -7.98
CA ALA A 84 8.74 5.65 -7.07
C ALA A 84 7.61 6.66 -6.78
N ARG A 85 6.81 7.01 -7.79
CA ARG A 85 5.62 7.88 -7.60
C ARG A 85 4.54 7.15 -6.80
N ALA A 86 4.32 5.87 -7.07
CA ALA A 86 3.42 5.04 -6.29
C ALA A 86 3.85 4.98 -4.81
N ALA A 87 5.14 4.70 -4.55
CA ALA A 87 5.72 4.69 -3.21
C ALA A 87 5.55 6.02 -2.48
N GLY A 88 5.79 7.15 -3.15
CA GLY A 88 5.56 8.48 -2.55
C GLY A 88 4.09 8.73 -2.15
N ARG A 89 3.13 8.23 -2.94
CA ARG A 89 1.70 8.32 -2.58
C ARG A 89 1.32 7.40 -1.43
N VAL A 90 1.87 6.18 -1.43
CA VAL A 90 1.70 5.22 -0.32
C VAL A 90 2.33 5.78 0.95
N ALA A 91 3.48 6.45 0.87
CA ALA A 91 4.15 7.10 1.99
C ALA A 91 3.31 8.19 2.63
N ARG A 92 2.68 9.05 1.81
CA ARG A 92 1.73 10.04 2.33
C ARG A 92 0.57 9.37 3.04
N ARG A 93 -0.01 8.33 2.43
CA ARG A 93 -1.11 7.58 3.04
C ARG A 93 -0.70 6.89 4.35
N TYR A 94 0.51 6.35 4.41
CA TYR A 94 1.07 5.74 5.61
C TYR A 94 1.14 6.74 6.76
N ALA A 95 1.60 7.96 6.51
CA ALA A 95 1.61 9.03 7.51
C ALA A 95 0.20 9.35 8.02
N ASP A 96 -0.78 9.48 7.12
CA ASP A 96 -2.17 9.77 7.49
C ASP A 96 -2.78 8.67 8.38
N VAL A 97 -2.57 7.40 7.99
CA VAL A 97 -3.11 6.24 8.72
C VAL A 97 -2.43 6.11 10.09
N ARG A 98 -1.12 6.37 10.16
CA ARG A 98 -0.36 6.30 11.42
C ARG A 98 -0.78 7.38 12.41
N GLN A 99 -1.03 8.61 11.95
CA GLN A 99 -1.56 9.69 12.78
C GLN A 99 -2.97 9.36 13.28
N SER A 100 -3.84 8.86 12.40
CA SER A 100 -5.21 8.48 12.77
C SER A 100 -5.25 7.38 13.85
N HIS A 101 -4.39 6.36 13.72
CA HIS A 101 -4.28 5.29 14.72
C HIS A 101 -3.75 5.77 16.07
N ARG A 102 -2.80 6.72 16.07
CA ARG A 102 -2.29 7.32 17.30
C ARG A 102 -3.42 7.98 18.10
N TRP A 103 -4.22 8.82 17.43
CA TRP A 103 -5.35 9.49 18.10
C TRP A 103 -6.42 8.51 18.56
N SER A 104 -6.68 7.44 17.80
CA SER A 104 -7.62 6.41 18.24
C SER A 104 -7.17 5.75 19.55
N ASN A 105 -5.86 5.51 19.72
CA ASN A 105 -5.33 4.92 20.95
C ASN A 105 -5.36 5.93 22.10
N GLU A 106 -4.99 7.20 21.87
CA GLU A 106 -5.04 8.26 22.88
C GLU A 106 -6.48 8.49 23.39
N ILE A 107 -7.48 8.52 22.49
CA ILE A 107 -8.89 8.64 22.87
C ILE A 107 -9.34 7.41 23.66
N ALA A 108 -8.98 6.20 23.23
CA ALA A 108 -9.34 4.98 23.92
C ALA A 108 -8.80 4.97 25.36
N ASP A 109 -7.56 5.41 25.57
CA ASP A 109 -6.93 5.49 26.89
C ASP A 109 -7.65 6.48 27.83
N VAL A 110 -7.96 7.68 27.34
CA VAL A 110 -8.74 8.69 28.09
C VAL A 110 -10.13 8.17 28.44
N THR A 111 -10.82 7.51 27.50
CA THR A 111 -12.15 6.94 27.80
C THR A 111 -12.08 5.81 28.82
N HIS A 112 -10.97 5.06 28.87
CA HIS A 112 -10.76 4.02 29.85
C HIS A 112 -10.52 4.60 31.26
N GLU A 113 -9.71 5.66 31.37
CA GLU A 113 -9.42 6.36 32.63
C GLU A 113 -10.67 7.03 33.24
N VAL A 114 -11.48 7.70 32.41
CA VAL A 114 -12.74 8.33 32.85
C VAL A 114 -13.76 7.28 33.33
N ALA A 115 -13.81 6.13 32.65
CA ALA A 115 -14.69 5.03 33.03
C ALA A 115 -14.25 4.33 34.34
N GLN A 116 -12.95 4.33 34.66
CA GLN A 116 -12.43 3.81 35.92
C GLN A 116 -12.63 4.80 37.09
N SER A 117 -12.39 6.09 36.87
CA SER A 117 -12.58 7.13 37.90
C SER A 117 -14.03 7.22 38.36
N SER A 118 -14.99 7.04 37.45
CA SER A 118 -16.43 7.07 37.76
C SER A 118 -16.94 5.85 38.55
N LYS A 119 -16.14 4.79 38.70
CA LYS A 119 -16.52 3.57 39.47
C LYS A 119 -16.00 3.56 40.91
N THR A 120 -15.18 4.53 41.29
CA THR A 120 -14.51 4.58 42.60
C THR A 120 -15.06 5.68 43.52
N ALA A 121 -16.14 6.36 43.11
CA ALA A 121 -16.81 7.43 43.84
C ALA A 121 -18.18 6.96 44.38
#